data_AF-A0A962QC98-F1
#
_entry.id   AF-A0A962QC98-F1
#
_cell.length_a   1.000
_cell.length_b   1.000
_cell.length_c   1.000
_cell.angle_alpha   90.00
_cell.angle_beta   90.00
_cell.angle_gamma   90.00
#
_symmetry.space_group_name_H-M   'P 1'
#
loop_
_entity.id
_entity.type
_entity.pdbx_description
1 polymer ?
#
loop_
_entity_poly.entity_id
_entity_poly.type
_entity_poly.pdbx_seq_one_letter_code
_entity_poly.pdbx_strand_id
1 'polypeptide(L)'
;MSDSRTPELEKRIAAAEGQVAEALLLIAKIATGQSEHYGRLLEIVEDVTRQQRELRRDFNDARLDLEDLKKWRLTITNTKHHVPGVDQQMQQEQRRKMAITVLRDRFDARELDELMHDLGIRPENLGGETHDERCRELVGYCERRGRFWELIRRGKELRPGLWPIDTGPLV
;
A
#
# COMPACT_ATOMS: atom_id res chain seq x y z
N MET A 1 23.38 4.03 8.48
CA MET A 1 23.45 3.52 9.87
C MET A 1 24.01 2.12 9.78
N SER A 2 25.28 1.94 10.15
CA SER A 2 25.93 0.62 10.16
C SER A 2 25.31 -0.19 11.30
N ASP A 3 24.83 -1.39 10.98
CA ASP A 3 24.12 -2.26 11.91
C ASP A 3 25.10 -2.78 12.98
N SER A 4 25.04 -2.23 14.19
CA SER A 4 25.94 -2.58 15.29
C SER A 4 25.71 -4.00 15.85
N ARG A 5 24.71 -4.72 15.33
CA ARG A 5 24.35 -6.08 15.78
C ARG A 5 25.10 -7.20 15.04
N THR A 6 25.61 -6.95 13.85
CA THR A 6 26.32 -7.95 13.03
C THR A 6 27.59 -8.51 13.72
N PRO A 7 28.46 -7.67 14.33
CA PRO A 7 29.70 -8.16 14.95
C PRO A 7 29.45 -9.03 16.19
N GLU A 8 28.40 -8.75 16.95
CA GLU A 8 28.09 -9.50 18.17
C GLU A 8 27.50 -10.88 17.86
N LEU A 9 26.70 -10.99 16.80
CA LEU A 9 26.21 -12.29 16.30
C LEU A 9 27.35 -13.18 15.80
N GLU A 10 28.28 -12.62 15.04
CA GLU A 10 29.46 -13.35 14.56
C GLU A 10 30.32 -13.88 15.73
N LYS A 11 30.49 -13.07 16.77
CA LYS A 11 31.20 -13.47 17.99
C LYS A 11 30.48 -14.60 18.74
N ARG A 12 29.14 -14.55 18.84
CA ARG A 12 28.33 -15.63 19.45
C ARG A 12 28.41 -16.93 18.66
N ILE A 13 28.41 -16.86 17.32
CA ILE A 13 28.56 -18.02 16.43
C ILE A 13 29.92 -18.67 16.65
N ALA A 14 31.00 -17.89 16.61
CA ALA A 14 32.36 -18.41 16.82
C ALA A 14 32.53 -19.07 18.21
N ALA A 15 31.92 -18.51 19.25
CA ALA A 15 31.94 -19.09 20.59
C ALA A 15 31.20 -20.44 20.64
N ALA A 16 30.03 -20.54 20.01
CA ALA A 16 29.27 -21.78 19.95
C ALA A 16 30.00 -22.88 19.16
N GLU A 17 30.66 -22.53 18.06
CA GLU A 17 31.51 -23.46 17.29
C GLU A 17 32.65 -24.03 18.15
N GLY A 18 33.29 -23.18 18.97
CA GLY A 18 34.31 -23.61 19.93
C GLY A 18 33.78 -24.59 20.97
N GLN A 19 32.60 -24.31 21.55
CA GLN A 19 31.96 -25.19 22.52
C GLN A 19 31.57 -26.55 21.92
N VAL A 20 31.08 -26.57 20.67
CA VAL A 20 30.76 -27.82 19.95
C VAL A 20 32.03 -28.65 19.71
N ALA A 21 33.12 -28.02 19.28
CA ALA A 21 34.39 -28.72 19.09
C ALA A 21 34.93 -29.32 20.40
N GLU A 22 34.86 -28.56 21.51
CA GLU A 22 35.24 -29.05 22.84
C GLU A 22 34.37 -30.24 23.29
N ALA A 23 33.05 -30.14 23.13
CA ALA A 23 32.13 -31.23 23.47
C ALA A 23 32.42 -32.52 22.69
N LEU A 24 32.68 -32.42 21.38
CA LEU A 24 33.03 -33.58 20.55
C LEU A 24 34.32 -34.26 21.02
N LEU A 25 35.33 -33.48 21.41
CA LEU A 25 36.57 -34.01 21.97
C LEU A 25 36.34 -34.73 23.31
N LEU A 26 35.52 -34.16 24.18
CA LEU A 26 35.18 -34.78 25.48
C LEU A 26 34.39 -36.07 25.30
N ILE A 27 33.44 -36.10 24.35
CA ILE A 27 32.69 -37.32 24.00
C ILE A 27 33.64 -38.42 23.52
N ALA A 28 34.61 -38.10 22.65
CA ALA A 28 35.60 -39.06 22.18
C ALA A 28 36.45 -39.62 23.33
N LYS A 29 36.91 -38.78 24.26
CA LYS A 29 37.66 -39.21 25.45
C LYS A 29 36.85 -40.11 26.36
N ILE A 30 35.59 -39.75 26.62
CA ILE A 30 34.66 -40.56 27.42
C ILE A 30 34.43 -41.93 26.78
N ALA A 31 34.28 -42.00 25.45
CA ALA A 31 34.13 -43.26 24.72
C ALA A 31 35.35 -44.20 24.86
N THR A 32 36.54 -43.64 25.14
CA THR A 32 37.77 -44.40 25.43
C THR A 32 37.95 -44.76 26.90
N GLY A 33 36.96 -44.49 27.76
CA GLY A 33 36.96 -44.86 29.18
C GLY A 33 37.40 -43.77 30.16
N GLN A 34 37.66 -42.54 29.69
CA GLN A 34 38.04 -41.40 30.54
C GLN A 34 36.80 -40.69 31.11
N SER A 35 36.25 -41.24 32.18
CA SER A 35 34.98 -40.79 32.79
C SER A 35 35.11 -39.49 33.59
N GLU A 36 36.32 -39.04 33.94
CA GLU A 36 36.56 -37.76 34.60
C GLU A 36 36.06 -36.55 33.79
N HIS A 37 35.82 -36.73 32.50
CA HIS A 37 35.36 -35.69 31.58
C HIS A 37 33.84 -35.49 31.54
N TYR A 38 33.04 -36.36 32.19
CA TYR A 38 31.58 -36.23 32.18
C TYR A 38 31.08 -34.91 32.77
N GLY A 39 31.69 -34.44 33.87
CA GLY A 39 31.29 -33.18 34.51
C GLY A 39 31.45 -32.00 33.56
N ARG A 40 32.59 -31.92 32.86
CA ARG A 40 32.86 -30.86 31.89
C ARG A 40 31.93 -30.92 30.67
N LEU A 41 31.63 -32.14 30.20
CA LEU A 41 30.68 -32.31 29.09
C LEU A 41 29.27 -31.83 29.49
N LEU A 42 28.82 -32.13 30.72
CA LEU A 42 27.54 -31.66 31.23
C LEU A 42 27.48 -30.13 31.31
N GLU A 43 28.52 -29.47 31.83
CA GLU A 43 28.60 -28.00 31.86
C GLU A 43 28.44 -27.38 30.46
N ILE A 44 29.13 -27.92 29.45
CA ILE A 44 29.05 -27.41 28.08
C ILE A 44 27.64 -27.60 27.52
N VAL A 45 27.00 -28.75 27.77
CA VAL A 45 25.63 -29.01 27.31
C VAL A 45 24.63 -28.06 27.97
N GLU A 46 24.77 -27.81 29.27
CA GLU A 46 23.92 -26.86 30.00
C GLU A 46 24.10 -25.44 29.47
N ASP A 47 25.33 -25.03 29.21
CA ASP A 47 25.67 -23.72 28.64
C ASP A 47 25.07 -23.53 27.25
N VAL A 48 25.24 -24.51 26.35
CA VAL A 48 24.65 -24.47 25.00
C VAL A 48 23.12 -24.42 25.07
N THR A 49 22.52 -25.21 25.98
CA THR A 49 21.06 -25.22 26.17
C THR A 49 20.54 -23.89 26.70
N ARG A 50 21.29 -23.22 27.59
CA ARG A 50 20.98 -21.88 28.06
C ARG A 50 21.06 -20.86 26.93
N GLN A 51 22.15 -20.86 26.17
CA GLN A 51 22.34 -19.96 25.01
C GLN A 51 21.26 -20.16 23.94
N GLN A 52 20.86 -21.40 23.65
CA GLN A 52 19.76 -21.68 22.72
C GLN A 52 18.43 -21.09 23.18
N ARG A 53 18.13 -21.16 24.48
CA ARG A 53 16.90 -20.54 25.04
C ARG A 53 16.91 -19.03 24.91
N GLU A 54 18.06 -18.40 25.15
CA GLU A 54 18.24 -16.95 24.99
C GLU A 54 18.10 -16.53 23.52
N LEU A 55 18.79 -17.20 22.59
CA LEU A 55 18.64 -16.93 21.15
C LEU A 55 17.20 -17.10 20.67
N ARG A 56 16.48 -18.11 21.18
CA ARG A 56 15.08 -18.32 20.83
C ARG A 56 14.17 -17.21 21.38
N ARG A 57 14.47 -16.67 22.56
CA ARG A 57 13.79 -15.49 23.10
C ARG A 57 14.10 -14.26 22.24
N ASP A 58 15.37 -13.96 22.00
CA ASP A 58 15.83 -12.84 21.16
C ASP A 58 15.17 -12.88 19.77
N PHE A 59 15.08 -14.06 19.16
CA PHE A 59 14.44 -14.24 17.86
C PHE A 59 12.93 -14.03 17.91
N ASN A 60 12.26 -14.53 18.94
CA ASN A 60 10.82 -14.31 19.12
C ASN A 60 10.49 -12.84 19.37
N ASP A 61 11.32 -12.16 20.16
CA ASP A 61 11.17 -10.73 20.44
C ASP A 61 11.40 -9.91 19.16
N ALA A 62 12.46 -10.20 18.39
CA ALA A 62 12.69 -9.57 17.09
C ALA A 62 11.58 -9.86 16.07
N ARG A 63 10.95 -11.05 16.15
CA ARG A 63 9.79 -11.39 15.31
C ARG A 63 8.56 -10.59 15.71
N LEU A 64 8.32 -10.38 17.00
CA LEU A 64 7.25 -9.53 17.51
C LEU A 64 7.48 -8.08 17.09
N ASP A 65 8.71 -7.57 17.24
CA ASP A 65 9.11 -6.25 16.75
C ASP A 65 8.89 -6.12 15.24
N LEU A 66 9.18 -7.16 14.45
CA LEU A 66 8.92 -7.16 13.01
C LEU A 66 7.43 -7.13 12.69
N GLU A 67 6.59 -7.86 13.44
CA GLU A 67 5.14 -7.82 13.27
C GLU A 67 4.56 -6.46 13.68
N ASP A 68 5.07 -5.85 14.75
CA ASP A 68 4.68 -4.51 15.16
C ASP A 68 5.20 -3.45 14.19
N LEU A 69 6.38 -3.63 13.59
CA LEU A 69 6.87 -2.81 12.47
C LEU A 69 6.05 -3.02 11.21
N LYS A 70 5.55 -4.23 10.92
CA LYS A 70 4.63 -4.48 9.80
C LYS A 70 3.26 -3.85 10.05
N LYS A 71 2.72 -3.93 11.26
CA LYS A 71 1.47 -3.26 11.67
C LYS A 71 1.63 -1.75 11.65
N TRP A 72 2.75 -1.25 12.16
CA TRP A 72 3.10 0.16 12.08
C TRP A 72 3.20 0.56 10.62
N ARG A 73 3.97 -0.16 9.79
CA ARG A 73 4.03 0.01 8.33
C ARG A 73 2.64 0.05 7.71
N LEU A 74 1.76 -0.88 8.07
CA LEU A 74 0.36 -0.90 7.63
C LEU A 74 -0.35 0.40 8.05
N THR A 75 -0.16 0.84 9.29
CA THR A 75 -0.78 2.04 9.87
C THR A 75 -0.25 3.33 9.27
N ILE A 76 1.06 3.48 9.05
CA ILE A 76 1.65 4.64 8.35
C ILE A 76 1.33 4.61 6.85
N THR A 77 1.24 3.44 6.19
CA THR A 77 0.66 3.39 4.84
C THR A 77 -0.82 3.80 4.86
N ASN A 78 -1.56 3.45 5.90
CA ASN A 78 -2.99 3.73 6.04
C ASN A 78 -3.30 5.14 6.59
N THR A 79 -2.31 5.88 7.10
CA THR A 79 -2.49 7.24 7.62
C THR A 79 -1.88 8.33 6.75
N LYS A 80 -1.39 8.00 5.53
CA LYS A 80 -1.01 9.04 4.55
C LYS A 80 -1.02 8.70 3.04
N HIS A 81 -1.32 7.48 2.57
CA HIS A 81 -1.39 7.19 1.12
C HIS A 81 -2.50 6.17 0.76
N HIS A 82 -3.52 6.61 0.04
CA HIS A 82 -3.62 6.47 -1.42
C HIS A 82 -3.57 5.00 -1.89
N VAL A 83 -4.74 4.36 -1.97
CA VAL A 83 -4.88 3.09 -2.69
C VAL A 83 -4.92 3.44 -4.18
N PRO A 84 -3.95 3.02 -5.02
CA PRO A 84 -3.95 3.29 -6.46
C PRO A 84 -5.09 2.49 -7.11
N GLY A 85 -6.29 3.09 -7.09
CA GLY A 85 -7.55 2.45 -7.50
C GLY A 85 -8.74 3.04 -6.76
N VAL A 86 -8.74 3.03 -5.42
CA VAL A 86 -9.84 3.60 -4.62
C VAL A 86 -9.79 5.12 -4.64
N ASP A 87 -8.60 5.73 -4.62
CA ASP A 87 -8.45 7.17 -4.78
C ASP A 87 -8.79 7.62 -6.20
N GLN A 88 -8.52 6.80 -7.21
CA GLN A 88 -8.90 7.10 -8.59
C GLN A 88 -10.42 7.00 -8.76
N GLN A 89 -11.07 5.98 -8.18
CA GLN A 89 -12.53 5.85 -8.18
C GLN A 89 -13.21 6.96 -7.37
N MET A 90 -12.68 7.32 -6.20
CA MET A 90 -13.21 8.40 -5.37
C MET A 90 -13.01 9.76 -6.04
N GLN A 91 -11.86 10.01 -6.66
CA GLN A 91 -11.62 11.21 -7.46
C GLN A 91 -12.50 11.24 -8.71
N GLN A 92 -12.74 10.10 -9.37
CA GLN A 92 -13.62 10.01 -10.53
C GLN A 92 -15.06 10.32 -10.13
N GLU A 93 -15.58 9.70 -9.07
CA GLU A 93 -16.93 9.98 -8.56
C GLU A 93 -17.08 11.43 -8.12
N GLN A 94 -16.04 12.00 -7.51
CA GLN A 94 -16.05 13.42 -7.14
C GLN A 94 -16.06 14.33 -8.37
N ARG A 95 -15.25 14.06 -9.39
CA ARG A 95 -15.25 14.80 -10.67
C ARG A 95 -16.59 14.69 -11.38
N ARG A 96 -17.19 13.49 -11.38
CA ARG A 96 -18.52 13.23 -11.90
C ARG A 96 -19.57 14.10 -11.22
N LYS A 97 -19.62 14.08 -9.89
CA LYS A 97 -20.54 14.92 -9.09
C LYS A 97 -20.33 16.41 -9.35
N MET A 98 -19.08 16.85 -9.47
CA MET A 98 -18.77 18.25 -9.78
C MET A 98 -19.25 18.64 -11.18
N ALA A 99 -19.02 17.80 -12.20
CA ALA A 99 -19.51 18.04 -13.56
C ALA A 99 -21.05 18.10 -13.61
N ILE A 100 -21.73 17.17 -12.93
CA ILE A 100 -23.20 17.17 -12.84
C ILE A 100 -23.69 18.45 -12.16
N THR A 101 -23.07 18.86 -11.05
CA THR A 101 -23.44 20.08 -10.33
C THR A 101 -23.28 21.32 -11.20
N VAL A 102 -22.17 21.45 -11.93
CA VAL A 102 -21.94 22.59 -12.82
C VAL A 102 -22.96 22.63 -13.94
N LEU A 103 -23.21 21.50 -14.62
CA LEU A 103 -24.21 21.44 -15.68
C LEU A 103 -25.61 21.79 -15.15
N ARG A 104 -26.01 21.18 -14.03
CA ARG A 104 -27.34 21.40 -13.45
C ARG A 104 -27.57 22.84 -13.01
N ASP A 105 -26.57 23.45 -12.35
CA ASP A 105 -26.75 24.74 -11.68
C ASP A 105 -26.39 25.93 -12.58
N ARG A 106 -25.62 25.71 -13.65
CA ARG A 106 -25.06 26.79 -14.48
C ARG A 106 -25.33 26.69 -15.98
N PHE A 107 -25.87 25.57 -16.45
CA PHE A 107 -26.35 25.45 -17.83
C PHE A 107 -27.87 25.42 -17.82
N ASP A 108 -28.48 26.18 -18.73
CA ASP A 108 -29.89 26.03 -19.05
C ASP A 108 -30.10 24.92 -20.10
N ALA A 109 -31.38 24.61 -20.39
CA ALA A 109 -31.72 23.54 -21.32
C ALA A 109 -31.16 23.78 -22.74
N ARG A 110 -31.10 25.04 -23.20
CA ARG A 110 -30.60 25.38 -24.54
C ARG A 110 -29.08 25.25 -24.59
N GLU A 111 -28.39 25.74 -23.57
CA GLU A 111 -26.93 25.61 -23.45
C GLU A 111 -26.51 24.14 -23.34
N LEU A 112 -27.31 23.31 -22.68
CA LEU A 112 -27.09 21.86 -22.62
C LEU A 112 -27.24 21.21 -23.99
N ASP A 113 -28.25 21.62 -24.78
CA ASP A 113 -28.45 21.14 -26.15
C ASP A 113 -27.31 21.57 -27.09
N GLU A 114 -26.84 22.81 -26.97
CA GLU A 114 -25.66 23.31 -27.70
C GLU A 114 -24.40 22.51 -27.35
N LEU A 115 -24.16 22.25 -26.06
CA LEU A 115 -23.02 21.46 -25.60
C LEU A 115 -23.08 20.02 -26.14
N MET A 116 -24.26 19.39 -26.14
CA MET A 116 -24.44 18.06 -26.72
C MET A 116 -24.19 18.05 -28.23
N HIS A 117 -24.72 19.05 -28.94
CA HIS A 117 -24.51 19.20 -30.38
C HIS A 117 -23.02 19.33 -30.72
N ASP A 118 -22.28 20.16 -29.97
CA ASP A 118 -20.84 20.34 -30.14
C ASP A 118 -20.04 19.06 -29.86
N LEU A 119 -20.53 18.23 -28.94
CA LEU A 119 -19.98 16.90 -28.68
C LEU A 119 -20.48 15.84 -29.68
N GLY A 120 -21.32 16.20 -30.65
CA GLY A 120 -21.92 15.23 -31.58
C GLY A 120 -22.81 14.20 -30.89
N ILE A 121 -23.37 14.54 -29.72
CA ILE A 121 -24.30 13.70 -28.96
C ILE A 121 -25.71 14.16 -29.32
N ARG A 122 -26.52 13.24 -29.83
CA ARG A 122 -27.93 13.54 -30.11
C ARG A 122 -28.78 13.44 -28.84
N PRO A 123 -29.73 14.36 -28.58
CA PRO A 123 -30.57 14.33 -27.39
C PRO A 123 -31.31 13.01 -27.18
N GLU A 124 -31.71 12.32 -28.25
CA GLU A 124 -32.44 11.05 -28.20
C GLU A 124 -31.60 9.88 -27.65
N ASN A 125 -30.26 10.05 -27.58
CA ASN A 125 -29.36 9.06 -27.01
C ASN A 125 -29.25 9.17 -25.48
N LEU A 126 -29.80 10.24 -24.88
CA LEU A 126 -29.82 10.43 -23.43
C LEU A 126 -31.22 10.13 -22.88
N GLY A 127 -31.26 9.41 -21.76
CA GLY A 127 -32.47 9.30 -20.97
C GLY A 127 -32.71 10.53 -20.10
N GLY A 128 -33.86 10.56 -19.44
CA GLY A 128 -34.24 11.62 -18.51
C GLY A 128 -35.21 12.64 -19.10
N GLU A 129 -36.29 12.91 -18.37
CA GLU A 129 -37.32 13.88 -18.78
C GLU A 129 -37.04 15.25 -18.17
N THR A 130 -36.33 15.27 -17.03
CA THR A 130 -35.99 16.49 -16.31
C THR A 130 -34.58 16.99 -16.65
N HIS A 131 -34.35 18.30 -16.48
CA HIS A 131 -33.03 18.93 -16.69
C HIS A 131 -31.92 18.24 -15.87
N ASP A 132 -32.21 17.92 -14.60
CA ASP A 132 -31.28 17.28 -13.68
C ASP A 132 -30.94 15.84 -14.12
N GLU A 133 -31.93 15.07 -14.57
CA GLU A 133 -31.68 13.74 -15.14
C GLU A 133 -30.85 13.80 -16.41
N ARG A 134 -31.15 14.75 -17.33
CA ARG A 134 -30.38 14.94 -18.56
C ARG A 134 -28.92 15.30 -18.28
N CYS A 135 -28.65 16.11 -17.26
CA CYS A 135 -27.28 16.42 -16.81
C CYS A 135 -26.54 15.15 -16.34
N ARG A 136 -27.19 14.30 -15.54
CA ARG A 136 -26.62 13.04 -15.06
C ARG A 136 -26.34 12.06 -16.22
N GLU A 137 -27.29 11.94 -17.13
CA GLU A 137 -27.16 11.04 -18.28
C GLU A 137 -26.10 11.53 -19.27
N LEU A 138 -25.98 12.83 -19.51
CA LEU A 138 -24.91 13.39 -20.34
C LEU A 138 -23.53 13.05 -19.78
N VAL A 139 -23.31 13.29 -18.49
CA VAL A 139 -22.03 12.96 -17.83
C VAL A 139 -21.77 11.46 -17.89
N GLY A 140 -22.76 10.63 -17.54
CA GLY A 140 -22.63 9.18 -17.57
C GLY A 140 -22.39 8.63 -18.98
N TYR A 141 -23.01 9.21 -20.01
CA TYR A 141 -22.77 8.86 -21.41
C TYR A 141 -21.32 9.14 -21.81
N CYS A 142 -20.82 10.35 -21.49
CA CYS A 142 -19.44 10.74 -21.77
C CYS A 142 -18.43 9.86 -21.02
N GLU A 143 -18.69 9.48 -19.77
CA GLU A 143 -17.84 8.56 -19.00
C GLU A 143 -17.77 7.17 -19.65
N ARG A 144 -18.91 6.57 -19.99
CA ARG A 144 -18.97 5.23 -20.62
C ARG A 144 -18.24 5.17 -21.95
N ARG A 145 -18.12 6.30 -22.65
CA ARG A 145 -17.46 6.41 -23.97
C ARG A 145 -16.03 6.94 -23.89
N GLY A 146 -15.49 7.22 -22.69
CA GLY A 146 -14.16 7.81 -22.53
C GLY A 146 -14.06 9.27 -22.99
N ARG A 147 -15.19 9.96 -23.16
CA ARG A 147 -15.31 11.35 -23.65
C ARG A 147 -15.51 12.37 -22.52
N PHE A 148 -15.35 11.96 -21.26
CA PHE A 148 -15.54 12.84 -20.10
C PHE A 148 -14.68 14.12 -20.20
N TRP A 149 -13.40 13.99 -20.56
CA TRP A 149 -12.51 15.15 -20.68
C TRP A 149 -12.86 16.09 -21.83
N GLU A 150 -13.46 15.56 -22.90
CA GLU A 150 -13.96 16.35 -24.02
C GLU A 150 -15.16 17.21 -23.60
N LEU A 151 -16.06 16.64 -22.79
CA LEU A 151 -17.17 17.37 -22.15
C LEU A 151 -16.65 18.52 -21.28
N ILE A 152 -15.67 18.26 -20.41
CA ILE A 152 -15.10 19.30 -19.54
C ILE A 152 -14.42 20.38 -20.38
N ARG A 153 -13.64 20.00 -21.39
CA ARG A 153 -12.95 20.94 -22.29
C ARG A 153 -13.96 21.83 -23.00
N ARG A 154 -14.97 21.24 -23.64
CA ARG A 154 -15.98 22.02 -24.37
C ARG A 154 -16.80 22.91 -23.44
N GLY A 155 -17.15 22.40 -22.26
CA GLY A 155 -17.79 23.19 -21.21
C GLY A 155 -16.96 24.40 -20.77
N LYS A 156 -15.63 24.24 -20.62
CA LYS A 156 -14.72 25.35 -20.29
C LYS A 156 -14.62 26.38 -21.42
N GLU A 157 -14.67 25.96 -22.67
CA GLU A 157 -14.68 26.87 -23.83
C GLU A 157 -15.96 27.71 -23.88
N LEU A 158 -17.12 27.11 -23.63
CA LEU A 158 -18.41 27.80 -23.62
C LEU A 158 -18.58 28.74 -22.40
N ARG A 159 -18.05 28.33 -21.25
CA ARG A 159 -18.13 29.08 -19.99
C ARG A 159 -16.81 29.02 -19.21
N PRO A 160 -15.83 29.86 -19.58
CA PRO A 160 -14.56 29.95 -18.87
C PRO A 160 -14.78 30.29 -17.38
N GLY A 161 -14.12 29.58 -16.47
CA GLY A 161 -14.15 29.84 -15.04
C GLY A 161 -15.27 29.17 -14.24
N LEU A 162 -16.22 28.47 -14.89
CA LEU A 162 -17.28 27.73 -14.17
C LEU A 162 -16.88 26.32 -13.74
N TRP A 163 -15.87 25.73 -14.37
CA TRP A 163 -15.51 24.33 -14.19
C TRP A 163 -14.37 24.18 -13.18
N PRO A 164 -14.64 23.71 -11.95
CA PRO A 164 -13.63 23.53 -10.91
C PRO A 164 -12.77 22.26 -11.09
N ILE A 165 -12.84 21.63 -12.27
CA ILE A 165 -12.12 20.40 -12.59
C ILE A 165 -10.87 20.79 -13.38
N ASP A 166 -9.70 20.56 -12.80
CA ASP A 166 -8.44 20.72 -13.52
C ASP A 166 -8.31 19.61 -14.58
N THR A 167 -8.04 20.03 -15.80
CA THR A 167 -7.87 19.16 -16.97
C THR A 167 -6.38 18.86 -17.22
N GLY A 168 -5.47 19.43 -16.42
CA GLY A 168 -4.04 19.39 -16.69
C GLY A 168 -3.64 20.24 -17.91
N PRO A 169 -2.35 20.25 -18.29
CA PRO A 169 -1.91 20.86 -19.54
C PRO A 169 -2.60 20.14 -20.70
N LEU A 170 -3.41 20.91 -21.43
CA LEU A 170 -4.08 20.48 -22.65
C LEU A 170 -2.98 20.12 -23.67
N VAL A 171 -2.85 18.84 -24.00
CA VAL A 171 -1.96 18.37 -25.07
C VAL A 171 -2.69 18.46 -26.40
#